data_AF-A0A319DB24-F1
#
_entry.id   AF-A0A319DB24-F1
#
_cell.length_a   1.000
_cell.length_b   1.000
_cell.length_c   1.000
_cell.angle_alpha   90.00
_cell.angle_beta   90.00
_cell.angle_gamma   90.00
#
_symmetry.space_group_name_H-M   'P 1'
#
loop_
_entity.id
_entity.type
_entity.pdbx_description
1 polymer ?
#
loop_
_entity_poly.entity_id
_entity_poly.type
_entity_poly.pdbx_seq_one_letter_code
_entity_poly.pdbx_strand_id
1 'polypeptide(L)'
;SHANLRTDRYGGSTENRCRFVLEVLEAIISVWGARSVGIKICPADDYNNSTVSYVELTGVYTHLIQELVKRDIGFINLSRRGCDVGRSTDDYFQTSPRPEGKELPLGYDPLHQFGNLVKYPGSRTMLMVNHEYTIEEANELIGNGKIDLVAFARSFIYNPDFMSRARAGVPLATNNRGGAVNYGPYQHPDENNNDWPLAACCN
;
A
#
# COMPACT_ATOMS: atom_id res chain seq x y z
N SER A 1 -17.09 2.98 -7.93
CA SER A 1 -16.34 2.00 -8.74
C SER A 1 -17.23 1.53 -9.86
N HIS A 2 -16.72 1.39 -11.08
CA HIS A 2 -17.48 0.73 -12.16
C HIS A 2 -17.31 -0.80 -12.14
N ALA A 3 -16.47 -1.34 -11.24
CA ALA A 3 -16.14 -2.76 -11.23
C ALA A 3 -17.24 -3.64 -10.62
N ASN A 4 -17.98 -3.12 -9.63
CA ASN A 4 -19.06 -3.86 -8.98
C ASN A 4 -20.41 -3.16 -9.18
N LEU A 5 -21.15 -3.62 -10.19
CA LEU A 5 -22.49 -3.16 -10.54
C LEU A 5 -23.58 -4.17 -10.12
N ARG A 6 -23.24 -5.11 -9.22
CA ARG A 6 -24.16 -6.15 -8.80
C ARG A 6 -25.29 -5.57 -7.96
N THR A 7 -26.48 -6.16 -8.11
CA THR A 7 -27.68 -5.82 -7.34
C THR A 7 -28.06 -6.89 -6.32
N ASP A 8 -27.25 -7.95 -6.21
CA ASP A 8 -27.43 -9.01 -5.22
C ASP A 8 -26.68 -8.71 -3.90
N ARG A 9 -26.59 -9.70 -3.01
CA ARG A 9 -25.94 -9.58 -1.70
C ARG A 9 -24.45 -9.23 -1.74
N TYR A 10 -23.82 -9.14 -2.91
CA TYR A 10 -22.40 -8.77 -3.08
C TYR A 10 -22.20 -7.39 -3.72
N GLY A 11 -23.27 -6.61 -3.97
CA GLY A 11 -23.17 -5.24 -4.48
C GLY A 11 -24.25 -4.30 -3.94
N GLY A 12 -24.29 -3.08 -4.49
CA GLY A 12 -25.27 -2.04 -4.13
C GLY A 12 -24.96 -1.24 -2.86
N SER A 13 -24.60 -1.91 -1.75
CA SER A 13 -24.26 -1.25 -0.48
C SER A 13 -22.78 -1.41 -0.11
N THR A 14 -22.30 -0.60 0.83
CA THR A 14 -20.94 -0.70 1.37
C THR A 14 -20.66 -2.07 1.97
N GLU A 15 -21.57 -2.59 2.78
CA GLU A 15 -21.49 -3.89 3.44
C GLU A 15 -21.43 -5.01 2.40
N ASN A 16 -22.32 -4.97 1.41
CA ASN A 16 -22.38 -5.96 0.35
C ASN A 16 -21.10 -5.95 -0.51
N ARG A 17 -20.56 -4.76 -0.83
CA ARG A 17 -19.28 -4.65 -1.55
C ARG A 17 -18.10 -5.24 -0.76
N CYS A 18 -18.11 -5.11 0.57
CA CYS A 18 -17.07 -5.67 1.43
C CYS A 18 -17.24 -7.18 1.66
N ARG A 19 -18.45 -7.72 1.47
CA ARG A 19 -18.79 -9.11 1.77
C ARG A 19 -17.84 -10.12 1.13
N PHE A 20 -17.50 -9.95 -0.15
CA PHE A 20 -16.61 -10.87 -0.84
C PHE A 20 -15.23 -10.93 -0.18
N VAL A 21 -14.62 -9.76 0.08
CA VAL A 21 -13.31 -9.67 0.74
C VAL A 21 -13.35 -10.27 2.14
N LEU A 22 -14.42 -10.03 2.89
CA LEU A 22 -14.59 -10.56 4.24
C LEU A 22 -14.80 -12.08 4.23
N GLU A 23 -15.62 -12.63 3.34
CA GLU A 23 -15.82 -14.09 3.22
C GLU A 23 -14.53 -14.82 2.81
N VAL A 24 -13.73 -14.24 1.90
CA VAL A 24 -12.41 -14.77 1.53
C VAL A 24 -11.45 -14.72 2.72
N LEU A 25 -11.43 -13.60 3.46
CA LEU A 25 -10.62 -13.46 4.64
C LEU A 25 -10.97 -14.51 5.69
N GLU A 26 -12.27 -14.74 5.98
CA GLU A 26 -12.71 -15.78 6.91
C GLU A 26 -12.23 -17.18 6.49
N ALA A 27 -12.29 -17.49 5.19
CA ALA A 27 -11.79 -18.76 4.69
C ALA A 27 -10.29 -18.93 4.96
N ILE A 28 -9.47 -17.88 4.75
CA ILE A 28 -8.03 -17.91 5.03
C ILE A 28 -7.76 -18.00 6.54
N ILE A 29 -8.51 -17.23 7.35
CA ILE A 29 -8.44 -17.25 8.82
C ILE A 29 -8.73 -18.65 9.36
N SER A 30 -9.67 -19.39 8.76
CA SER A 30 -10.02 -20.75 9.20
C SER A 30 -8.86 -21.75 9.06
N VAL A 31 -7.87 -21.45 8.21
CA VAL A 31 -6.68 -22.30 7.99
C VAL A 31 -5.50 -21.87 8.85
N TRP A 32 -5.22 -20.57 8.92
CA TRP A 32 -3.97 -20.05 9.50
C TRP A 32 -4.12 -19.35 10.85
N GLY A 33 -5.38 -19.08 11.26
CA GLY A 33 -5.71 -18.24 12.41
C GLY A 33 -5.56 -16.74 12.10
N ALA A 34 -6.41 -15.91 12.72
CA ALA A 34 -6.53 -14.49 12.37
C ALA A 34 -5.21 -13.71 12.47
N ARG A 35 -4.43 -13.95 13.53
CA ARG A 35 -3.15 -13.28 13.78
C ARG A 35 -2.06 -13.60 12.75
N SER A 36 -2.22 -14.65 11.95
CA SER A 36 -1.31 -15.02 10.86
C SER A 36 -1.70 -14.45 9.50
N VAL A 37 -2.85 -13.77 9.42
CA VAL A 37 -3.40 -13.23 8.17
C VAL A 37 -3.23 -11.71 8.17
N GLY A 38 -2.78 -11.17 7.04
CA GLY A 38 -2.77 -9.74 6.78
C GLY A 38 -3.45 -9.42 5.46
N ILE A 39 -3.84 -8.16 5.28
CA ILE A 39 -4.47 -7.68 4.05
C ILE A 39 -3.82 -6.38 3.58
N LYS A 40 -3.63 -6.25 2.27
CA LYS A 40 -3.22 -5.00 1.64
C LYS A 40 -4.41 -4.33 0.98
N ILE A 41 -4.61 -3.06 1.29
CA ILE A 41 -5.66 -2.20 0.74
C ILE A 41 -5.06 -0.90 0.21
N CYS A 42 -5.70 -0.33 -0.81
CA CYS A 42 -5.24 0.88 -1.48
C CYS A 42 -6.43 1.80 -1.75
N PRO A 43 -6.88 2.60 -0.76
CA PRO A 43 -8.14 3.31 -0.87
C PRO A 43 -8.24 4.27 -2.05
N ALA A 44 -7.17 5.02 -2.26
CA ALA A 44 -7.07 6.05 -3.29
C ALA A 44 -6.54 5.53 -4.62
N ASP A 45 -6.53 4.21 -4.87
CA ASP A 45 -6.04 3.70 -6.15
C ASP A 45 -6.78 4.31 -7.35
N ASP A 46 -6.03 4.56 -8.41
CA ASP A 46 -6.47 5.08 -9.70
C ASP A 46 -6.03 4.19 -10.88
N TYR A 47 -5.31 3.10 -10.63
CA TYR A 47 -4.93 2.13 -11.67
C TYR A 47 -6.07 1.19 -12.04
N ASN A 48 -5.96 0.57 -13.21
CA ASN A 48 -6.85 -0.50 -13.68
C ASN A 48 -8.34 -0.13 -13.62
N ASN A 49 -8.67 1.15 -13.85
CA ASN A 49 -10.02 1.69 -13.78
C ASN A 49 -10.72 1.44 -12.43
N SER A 50 -9.95 1.42 -11.34
CA SER A 50 -10.45 1.17 -9.98
C SER A 50 -11.03 2.43 -9.31
N THR A 51 -10.82 3.61 -9.89
CA THR A 51 -11.15 4.90 -9.29
C THR A 51 -12.63 5.01 -8.89
N VAL A 52 -12.86 5.45 -7.65
CA VAL A 52 -14.17 5.72 -7.07
C VAL A 52 -14.27 7.17 -6.59
N SER A 53 -15.49 7.64 -6.31
CA SER A 53 -15.66 8.96 -5.68
C SER A 53 -15.14 8.96 -4.24
N TYR A 54 -14.75 10.13 -3.73
CA TYR A 54 -14.26 10.26 -2.36
C TYR A 54 -15.27 9.76 -1.30
N VAL A 55 -16.57 9.97 -1.55
CA VAL A 55 -17.66 9.49 -0.67
C VAL A 55 -17.71 7.96 -0.66
N GLU A 56 -17.65 7.33 -1.83
CA GLU A 56 -17.67 5.87 -1.93
C GLU A 56 -16.42 5.24 -1.30
N LEU A 57 -15.23 5.81 -1.59
CA LEU A 57 -13.96 5.44 -0.96
C LEU A 57 -14.10 5.46 0.56
N THR A 58 -14.52 6.59 1.10
CA THR A 58 -14.63 6.80 2.55
C THR A 58 -15.56 5.76 3.18
N GLY A 59 -16.75 5.55 2.61
CA GLY A 59 -17.72 4.60 3.13
C GLY A 59 -17.19 3.16 3.11
N VAL A 60 -16.67 2.71 1.96
CA VAL A 60 -16.18 1.34 1.78
C VAL A 60 -15.02 1.02 2.71
N TYR A 61 -13.99 1.87 2.71
CA TYR A 61 -12.77 1.57 3.47
C TYR A 61 -12.94 1.80 4.98
N THR A 62 -13.81 2.72 5.41
CA THR A 62 -14.16 2.82 6.84
C THR A 62 -14.80 1.52 7.32
N HIS A 63 -15.81 1.02 6.61
CA HIS A 63 -16.50 -0.22 6.99
C HIS A 63 -15.55 -1.42 6.93
N LEU A 64 -14.80 -1.57 5.83
CA LEU A 64 -13.86 -2.67 5.67
C LEU A 64 -12.82 -2.69 6.80
N ILE A 65 -12.17 -1.56 7.10
CA ILE A 65 -11.13 -1.49 8.13
C ILE A 65 -11.69 -1.83 9.51
N GLN A 66 -12.88 -1.32 9.86
CA GLN A 66 -13.53 -1.69 11.11
C GLN A 66 -13.81 -3.19 11.20
N GLU A 67 -14.28 -3.81 10.13
CA GLU A 67 -14.53 -5.25 10.07
C GLU A 67 -13.23 -6.07 10.15
N LEU A 68 -12.14 -5.61 9.54
CA LEU A 68 -10.82 -6.24 9.63
C LEU A 68 -10.27 -6.21 11.06
N VAL A 69 -10.36 -5.05 11.73
CA VAL A 69 -9.89 -4.89 13.11
C VAL A 69 -10.71 -5.72 14.10
N LYS A 70 -12.04 -5.81 13.92
CA LYS A 70 -12.92 -6.69 14.73
C LYS A 70 -12.52 -8.16 14.67
N ARG A 71 -11.92 -8.60 13.57
CA ARG A 71 -11.45 -9.98 13.36
C ARG A 71 -10.07 -10.24 13.96
N ASP A 72 -9.45 -9.23 14.55
CA ASP A 72 -8.12 -9.32 15.16
C ASP A 72 -7.07 -9.91 14.20
N ILE A 73 -7.01 -9.40 12.97
CA ILE A 73 -6.03 -9.87 11.99
C ILE A 73 -4.61 -9.39 12.33
N GLY A 74 -3.59 -10.05 11.78
CA GLY A 74 -2.19 -9.73 12.03
C GLY A 74 -1.83 -8.29 11.67
N PHE A 75 -2.11 -7.87 10.44
CA PHE A 75 -1.84 -6.50 9.99
C PHE A 75 -2.75 -6.03 8.85
N ILE A 76 -2.91 -4.71 8.74
CA ILE A 76 -3.46 -4.02 7.57
C ILE A 76 -2.33 -3.23 6.91
N ASN A 77 -2.02 -3.55 5.65
CA ASN A 77 -1.13 -2.76 4.82
C ASN A 77 -1.93 -1.71 4.04
N LEU A 78 -1.76 -0.45 4.42
CA LEU A 78 -2.44 0.71 3.88
C LEU A 78 -1.53 1.45 2.89
N SER A 79 -1.85 1.34 1.61
CA SER A 79 -1.10 1.98 0.53
C SER A 79 -1.67 3.37 0.21
N ARG A 80 -0.78 4.38 0.11
CA ARG A 80 -1.11 5.74 -0.36
C ARG A 80 -0.98 5.93 -1.88
N ARG A 81 -0.86 4.84 -2.64
CA ARG A 81 -0.85 4.91 -4.11
C ARG A 81 -2.13 5.55 -4.65
N GLY A 82 -1.95 6.45 -5.62
CA GLY A 82 -3.02 7.26 -6.22
C GLY A 82 -3.35 8.55 -5.47
N CYS A 83 -2.64 8.87 -4.37
CA CYS A 83 -2.72 10.16 -3.68
C CYS A 83 -1.84 11.24 -4.32
N ASP A 84 -0.69 10.84 -4.88
CA ASP A 84 0.28 11.75 -5.50
C ASP A 84 -0.12 12.08 -6.95
N VAL A 85 -1.08 12.98 -7.14
CA VAL A 85 -1.46 13.42 -8.49
C VAL A 85 -0.34 14.27 -9.09
N GLY A 86 0.22 13.87 -10.24
CA GLY A 86 1.22 14.62 -10.99
C GLY A 86 2.68 14.30 -10.67
N ARG A 87 2.96 13.22 -9.92
CA ARG A 87 4.32 12.69 -9.77
C ARG A 87 4.48 11.43 -10.63
N SER A 88 5.25 11.52 -11.71
CA SER A 88 5.82 10.33 -12.35
C SER A 88 6.84 9.74 -11.40
N THR A 89 6.58 8.53 -10.91
CA THR A 89 7.50 7.88 -9.98
C THR A 89 8.60 7.09 -10.71
N ASP A 90 8.35 6.75 -11.97
CA ASP A 90 9.31 6.36 -13.00
C ASP A 90 8.61 6.45 -14.38
N ASP A 91 9.33 6.12 -15.45
CA ASP A 91 8.80 6.18 -16.82
C ASP A 91 7.65 5.18 -17.06
N TYR A 92 7.50 4.16 -16.22
CA TYR A 92 6.48 3.12 -16.34
C TYR A 92 5.19 3.51 -15.60
N PHE A 93 5.32 4.08 -14.40
CA PHE A 93 4.21 4.50 -13.56
C PHE A 93 4.02 6.01 -13.61
N GLN A 94 3.36 6.45 -14.68
CA GLN A 94 2.91 7.83 -14.83
C GLN A 94 1.53 8.00 -14.18
N THR A 95 1.38 9.02 -13.35
CA THR A 95 0.09 9.38 -12.75
C THR A 95 -0.67 10.29 -13.69
N SER A 96 -1.96 10.04 -13.87
CA SER A 96 -2.87 10.94 -14.58
C SER A 96 -3.77 11.67 -13.57
N PRO A 97 -4.31 12.85 -13.92
CA PRO A 97 -5.36 13.47 -13.12
C PRO A 97 -6.52 12.50 -12.89
N ARG A 98 -7.08 12.51 -11.68
CA ARG A 98 -8.27 11.71 -11.39
C ARG A 98 -9.45 12.21 -12.26
N PRO A 99 -10.34 11.32 -12.73
CA PRO A 99 -11.53 11.72 -13.48
C PRO A 99 -12.41 12.69 -12.69
N GLU A 100 -13.17 13.51 -13.44
CA GLU A 100 -14.14 14.44 -12.88
C GLU A 100 -15.11 13.73 -11.92
N GLY A 101 -15.36 14.35 -10.76
CA GLY A 101 -16.21 13.82 -9.69
C GLY A 101 -15.58 12.69 -8.85
N LYS A 102 -14.30 12.39 -9.09
CA LYS A 102 -13.51 11.39 -8.33
C LYS A 102 -12.24 11.98 -7.71
N GLU A 103 -12.20 13.30 -7.57
CA GLU A 103 -11.11 14.04 -6.95
C GLU A 103 -10.95 13.64 -5.48
N LEU A 104 -9.72 13.77 -4.98
CA LEU A 104 -9.40 13.64 -3.57
C LEU A 104 -9.25 15.04 -2.96
N PRO A 105 -9.50 15.20 -1.64
CA PRO A 105 -9.13 16.42 -0.94
C PRO A 105 -7.66 16.78 -1.16
N LEU A 106 -7.34 18.08 -1.14
CA LEU A 106 -5.95 18.53 -1.23
C LEU A 106 -5.14 17.96 -0.06
N GLY A 107 -3.99 17.35 -0.35
CA GLY A 107 -3.12 16.73 0.66
C GLY A 107 -3.71 15.46 1.28
N TYR A 108 -4.62 14.78 0.58
CA TYR A 108 -5.21 13.54 1.05
C TYR A 108 -4.15 12.46 1.30
N ASP A 109 -4.20 11.87 2.49
CA ASP A 109 -3.41 10.69 2.87
C ASP A 109 -4.33 9.69 3.60
N PRO A 110 -4.41 8.42 3.14
CA PRO A 110 -5.24 7.41 3.80
C PRO A 110 -4.80 7.11 5.23
N LEU A 111 -3.52 7.30 5.60
CA LEU A 111 -3.05 7.15 6.97
C LEU A 111 -3.73 8.18 7.90
N HIS A 112 -3.87 9.43 7.45
CA HIS A 112 -4.58 10.46 8.21
C HIS A 112 -6.06 10.14 8.38
N GLN A 113 -6.71 9.63 7.33
CA GLN A 113 -8.14 9.31 7.38
C GLN A 113 -8.44 8.06 8.20
N PHE A 114 -7.66 6.99 8.02
CA PHE A 114 -8.01 5.66 8.52
C PHE A 114 -7.08 5.14 9.62
N GLY A 115 -5.94 5.78 9.87
CA GLY A 115 -4.94 5.28 10.83
C GLY A 115 -5.52 5.03 12.22
N ASN A 116 -6.35 5.96 12.71
CA ASN A 116 -6.99 5.84 14.03
C ASN A 116 -8.05 4.73 14.12
N LEU A 117 -8.54 4.20 13.00
CA LEU A 117 -9.41 3.02 13.01
C LEU A 117 -8.64 1.73 13.33
N VAL A 118 -7.31 1.74 13.15
CA VAL A 118 -6.42 0.61 13.45
C VAL A 118 -5.60 0.88 14.70
N LYS A 119 -5.11 2.11 14.88
CA LYS A 119 -4.23 2.53 15.97
C LYS A 119 -5.02 3.22 17.08
N TYR A 120 -5.47 2.42 18.04
CA TYR A 120 -6.07 2.90 19.28
C TYR A 120 -5.76 1.95 20.45
N PRO A 121 -5.87 2.39 21.71
CA PRO A 121 -5.60 1.54 22.87
C PRO A 121 -6.45 0.25 22.85
N GLY A 122 -5.79 -0.90 22.88
CA GLY A 122 -6.43 -2.22 22.85
C GLY A 122 -6.54 -2.84 21.46
N SER A 123 -6.27 -2.10 20.38
CA SER A 123 -6.11 -2.71 19.06
C SER A 123 -4.82 -3.52 19.01
N ARG A 124 -4.93 -4.76 18.56
CA ARG A 124 -3.79 -5.67 18.34
C ARG A 124 -3.42 -5.77 16.85
N THR A 125 -4.31 -5.35 15.96
CA THR A 125 -4.04 -5.34 14.52
C THR A 125 -2.95 -4.32 14.23
N MET A 126 -1.87 -4.75 13.60
CA MET A 126 -0.76 -3.85 13.26
C MET A 126 -1.11 -3.01 12.02
N LEU A 127 -0.69 -1.75 12.01
CA LEU A 127 -0.81 -0.88 10.84
C LEU A 127 0.53 -0.83 10.10
N MET A 128 0.54 -1.34 8.87
CA MET A 128 1.65 -1.22 7.93
C MET A 128 1.31 -0.16 6.89
N VAL A 129 2.24 0.74 6.56
CA VAL A 129 2.05 1.70 5.45
C VAL A 129 2.89 1.33 4.23
N ASN A 130 2.44 1.76 3.05
CA ASN A 130 3.09 1.47 1.78
C ASN A 130 2.92 2.60 0.76
N HIS A 131 3.83 2.60 -0.22
CA HIS A 131 3.95 3.53 -1.35
C HIS A 131 4.74 4.79 -1.03
N GLU A 132 5.99 4.83 -1.51
CA GLU A 132 6.87 6.02 -1.49
C GLU A 132 7.11 6.66 -0.12
N TYR A 133 7.04 5.90 0.98
CA TYR A 133 7.55 6.35 2.28
C TYR A 133 9.08 6.41 2.23
N THR A 134 9.67 7.46 2.80
CA THR A 134 11.11 7.51 3.04
C THR A 134 11.46 6.82 4.37
N ILE A 135 12.75 6.56 4.60
CA ILE A 135 13.22 5.99 5.87
C ILE A 135 12.97 6.98 7.01
N GLU A 136 13.18 8.27 6.75
CA GLU A 136 12.99 9.36 7.71
C GLU A 136 11.51 9.47 8.12
N GLU A 137 10.61 9.51 7.13
CA GLU A 137 9.17 9.56 7.35
C GLU A 137 8.69 8.32 8.13
N ALA A 138 9.18 7.13 7.75
CA ALA A 138 8.83 5.90 8.45
C ALA A 138 9.30 5.90 9.91
N ASN A 139 10.54 6.34 10.16
CA ASN A 139 11.09 6.44 11.52
C ASN A 139 10.28 7.43 12.38
N GLU A 140 9.90 8.58 11.82
CA GLU A 140 9.05 9.55 12.51
C GLU A 140 7.67 8.95 12.88
N LEU A 141 7.02 8.29 11.92
CA LEU A 141 5.70 7.69 12.14
C LEU A 141 5.73 6.54 13.15
N ILE A 142 6.77 5.70 13.12
CA ILE A 142 6.98 4.64 14.12
C ILE A 142 7.25 5.26 15.50
N GLY A 143 8.15 6.24 15.59
CA GLY A 143 8.50 6.92 16.84
C GLY A 143 7.29 7.61 17.50
N ASN A 144 6.37 8.12 16.70
CA ASN A 144 5.13 8.75 17.14
C ASN A 144 3.96 7.75 17.34
N GLY A 145 4.19 6.44 17.19
CA GLY A 145 3.18 5.39 17.36
C GLY A 145 2.05 5.42 16.34
N LYS A 146 2.25 6.10 15.20
CA LYS A 146 1.24 6.25 14.13
C LYS A 146 1.13 5.03 13.23
N ILE A 147 2.21 4.25 13.13
CA ILE A 147 2.29 3.00 12.38
C ILE A 147 3.09 1.98 13.19
N ASP A 148 2.96 0.70 12.85
CA ASP A 148 3.79 -0.37 13.40
C ASP A 148 4.86 -0.84 12.39
N LEU A 149 4.56 -0.74 11.09
CA LEU A 149 5.38 -1.29 10.02
C LEU A 149 5.37 -0.36 8.80
N VAL A 150 6.41 -0.45 7.97
CA VAL A 150 6.49 0.19 6.65
C VAL A 150 6.95 -0.84 5.63
N ALA A 151 6.38 -0.80 4.42
CA ALA A 151 6.77 -1.65 3.30
C ALA A 151 7.51 -0.83 2.23
N PHE A 152 8.79 -1.16 2.03
CA PHE A 152 9.63 -0.65 0.95
C PHE A 152 9.65 -1.65 -0.23
N ALA A 153 9.55 -1.16 -1.46
CA ALA A 153 9.51 -2.00 -2.67
C ALA A 153 10.64 -1.64 -3.65
N ARG A 154 10.46 -0.58 -4.46
CA ARG A 154 11.47 -0.17 -5.46
C ARG A 154 12.85 0.08 -4.88
N SER A 155 12.90 0.79 -3.75
CA SER A 155 14.15 1.00 -3.03
C SER A 155 14.80 -0.31 -2.58
N PHE A 156 14.02 -1.34 -2.26
CA PHE A 156 14.55 -2.66 -1.91
C PHE A 156 15.06 -3.43 -3.14
N ILE A 157 14.40 -3.29 -4.30
CA ILE A 157 14.86 -3.89 -5.57
C ILE A 157 16.22 -3.30 -5.96
N TYR A 158 16.37 -1.97 -5.93
CA TYR A 158 17.58 -1.31 -6.45
C TYR A 158 18.76 -1.33 -5.47
N ASN A 159 18.55 -1.79 -4.23
CA ASN A 159 19.54 -1.76 -3.16
C ASN A 159 19.56 -3.13 -2.45
N PRO A 160 20.35 -4.11 -2.91
CA PRO A 160 20.45 -5.42 -2.25
C PRO A 160 20.96 -5.32 -0.80
N ASP A 161 21.67 -4.24 -0.48
CA ASP A 161 22.14 -3.86 0.85
C ASP A 161 21.24 -2.84 1.57
N PHE A 162 19.97 -2.72 1.18
CA PHE A 162 19.00 -1.74 1.70
C PHE A 162 19.07 -1.57 3.22
N MET A 163 19.09 -2.68 3.96
CA MET A 163 19.09 -2.64 5.43
C MET A 163 20.35 -2.00 6.01
N SER A 164 21.52 -2.26 5.41
CA SER A 164 22.77 -1.65 5.85
C SER A 164 22.79 -0.16 5.52
N ARG A 165 22.31 0.21 4.32
CA ARG A 165 22.18 1.62 3.95
C ARG A 165 21.26 2.39 4.88
N ALA A 166 20.08 1.83 5.16
CA ALA A 166 19.09 2.44 6.04
C ALA A 166 19.61 2.67 7.46
N ARG A 167 20.37 1.71 8.01
CA ARG A 167 21.00 1.85 9.34
C ARG A 167 22.10 2.89 9.38
N ALA A 168 22.91 2.97 8.32
CA ALA A 168 24.08 3.85 8.25
C ALA A 168 23.77 5.26 7.70
N GLY A 169 22.53 5.53 7.28
CA GLY A 169 22.17 6.78 6.61
C GLY A 169 22.82 6.94 5.23
N VAL A 170 23.17 5.83 4.57
CA VAL A 170 23.75 5.85 3.22
C VAL A 170 22.62 6.08 2.21
N PRO A 171 22.77 7.00 1.24
CA PRO A 171 21.76 7.22 0.22
C PRO A 171 21.40 5.96 -0.56
N LEU A 172 20.10 5.77 -0.79
CA LEU A 172 19.58 4.67 -1.60
C LEU A 172 19.77 4.98 -3.09
N ALA A 173 20.22 3.98 -3.85
CA ALA A 173 20.22 4.03 -5.31
C ALA A 173 18.78 4.16 -5.83
N THR A 174 18.63 4.97 -6.87
CA THR A 174 17.39 5.18 -7.61
C THR A 174 17.45 4.50 -8.98
N ASN A 175 16.29 4.35 -9.63
CA ASN A 175 16.24 3.80 -10.97
C ASN A 175 16.95 4.72 -11.97
N ASN A 176 18.07 4.27 -12.52
CA ASN A 176 18.78 4.92 -13.62
C ASN A 176 18.84 4.04 -14.89
N ARG A 177 18.01 2.99 -14.96
CA ARG A 177 18.01 1.97 -16.02
C ARG A 177 16.74 1.99 -16.89
N GLY A 178 15.90 3.01 -16.71
CA GLY A 178 14.72 3.27 -17.54
C GLY A 178 13.44 2.56 -17.05
N GLY A 179 12.34 2.77 -17.78
CA GLY A 179 11.00 2.29 -17.38
C GLY A 179 10.81 0.77 -17.39
N ALA A 180 11.56 0.02 -18.20
CA ALA A 180 11.43 -1.44 -18.28
C ALA A 180 12.21 -2.18 -17.17
N VAL A 181 12.86 -1.46 -16.24
CA VAL A 181 13.75 -2.05 -15.24
C VAL A 181 13.06 -3.06 -14.33
N ASN A 182 11.75 -2.93 -14.11
CA ASN A 182 10.99 -3.81 -13.20
C ASN A 182 10.23 -4.92 -13.94
N TYR A 183 10.08 -4.81 -15.27
CA TYR A 183 9.32 -5.75 -16.07
C TYR A 183 10.06 -6.07 -17.38
N GLY A 184 10.46 -7.33 -17.53
CA GLY A 184 11.12 -7.83 -18.73
C GLY A 184 10.23 -7.82 -19.99
N PRO A 185 10.68 -8.46 -21.08
CA PRO A 185 11.75 -9.45 -21.13
C PRO A 185 13.16 -8.85 -21.02
N TYR A 186 14.08 -9.62 -20.43
CA TYR A 186 15.50 -9.31 -20.33
C TYR A 186 16.32 -10.28 -21.17
N GLN A 187 17.56 -9.90 -21.52
CA GLN A 187 18.46 -10.80 -22.25
C GLN A 187 18.96 -11.94 -21.36
N HIS A 188 19.17 -11.67 -20.07
CA HIS A 188 19.61 -12.65 -19.08
C HIS A 188 18.81 -12.56 -17.78
N PRO A 189 18.64 -13.66 -17.01
CA PRO A 189 17.83 -13.66 -15.79
C PRO A 189 18.29 -12.69 -14.69
N ASP A 190 19.58 -12.34 -14.68
CA ASP A 190 20.18 -11.45 -13.67
C ASP A 190 20.04 -9.97 -14.00
N GLU A 191 19.79 -9.64 -15.27
CA GLU A 191 19.68 -8.26 -15.75
C GLU A 191 18.53 -7.54 -15.02
N ASN A 192 18.84 -6.39 -14.40
CA ASN A 192 17.93 -5.58 -13.58
C ASN A 192 17.35 -6.27 -12.34
N ASN A 193 17.86 -7.44 -11.97
CA ASN A 193 17.38 -8.21 -10.82
C ASN A 193 18.51 -8.46 -9.81
N ASN A 194 19.54 -9.22 -10.22
CA ASN A 194 20.65 -9.62 -9.34
C ASN A 194 21.91 -8.77 -9.56
N ASP A 195 21.85 -7.77 -10.43
CA ASP A 195 22.99 -6.96 -10.89
C ASP A 195 22.96 -5.51 -10.35
N TRP A 196 22.16 -5.23 -9.32
CA TRP A 196 22.17 -3.93 -8.62
C TRP A 196 23.41 -3.78 -7.74
N PRO A 197 24.12 -2.64 -7.79
CA PRO A 197 25.37 -2.48 -7.07
C PRO A 197 25.14 -2.31 -5.56
N LEU A 198 26.03 -2.90 -4.77
CA LEU A 198 26.19 -2.57 -3.35
C LEU A 198 26.68 -1.13 -3.20
N ALA A 199 26.43 -0.49 -2.05
CA ALA A 199 27.02 0.80 -1.77
C ALA A 199 28.55 0.68 -1.77
N ALA A 200 29.23 1.63 -2.40
CA ALA A 200 30.67 1.76 -2.29
C ALA A 200 31.00 2.24 -0.86
N CYS A 201 31.01 1.34 0.14
CA CYS A 201 31.90 1.27 1.31
C CYS A 201 31.28 0.48 2.49
N CYS A 202 31.94 -0.62 2.89
CA CYS A 202 32.63 -0.82 4.18
C CYS A 202 33.56 -2.04 4.02
N ASN A 203 34.84 -1.83 3.67
CA ASN A 203 35.91 -2.75 4.10
C ASN A 203 36.26 -2.42 5.55
#